data_AF-A0A0A0KR77-F1
#
_entry.id   AF-A0A0A0KR77-F1
#
_cell.length_a   1.000
_cell.length_b   1.000
_cell.length_c   1.000
_cell.angle_alpha   90.00
_cell.angle_beta   90.00
_cell.angle_gamma   90.00
#
_symmetry.space_group_name_H-M   'P 1'
#
loop_
_entity.id
_entity.type
_entity.pdbx_description
1 polymer ?
#
loop_
_entity_poly.entity_id
_entity_poly.type
_entity_poly.pdbx_seq_one_letter_code
_entity_poly.pdbx_strand_id
1 'polypeptide(L)'
;MDTKNILFICGGAFVGLEKCISDRQHDSSIGFGAPVRASMRTGKLTEDLVTSSMLENVESGDLITYGLIPEFVGRCPILVSLSALDEDQLVQVLTKPKNALGKQYKKMLRMNDVELHFTENALRMIARKAMKKNTGARGLRSILENILTEAMFEVPESNSIKAVLVDEEAVGSVDASGCGAKILCDVDELTQCSKSEIMRNLKVNDMVAGNEGRLSNGVEFPSVAIRL
;
A
#
# COMPACT_ATOMS: atom_id res chain seq x y z
N MET A 1 -29.17 4.62 27.20
CA MET A 1 -27.82 4.08 26.92
C MET A 1 -26.83 5.23 27.10
N ASP A 2 -25.83 5.07 27.98
CA ASP A 2 -24.80 6.09 28.26
C ASP A 2 -23.56 5.81 27.38
N THR A 3 -23.06 6.82 26.68
CA THR A 3 -21.92 6.71 25.74
C THR A 3 -20.66 7.44 26.21
N LYS A 4 -20.63 7.93 27.46
CA LYS A 4 -19.50 8.73 28.00
C LYS A 4 -18.12 8.07 27.91
N ASN A 5 -18.05 6.75 28.00
CA ASN A 5 -16.78 5.99 28.02
C ASN A 5 -16.47 5.27 26.71
N ILE A 6 -17.11 5.69 25.61
CA ILE A 6 -16.84 5.14 24.28
C ILE A 6 -15.77 6.02 23.61
N LEU A 7 -14.68 5.40 23.15
CA LEU A 7 -13.68 6.08 22.32
C LEU A 7 -14.22 6.24 20.90
N PHE A 8 -14.27 7.48 20.42
CA PHE A 8 -14.63 7.79 19.05
C PHE A 8 -13.37 8.09 18.24
N ILE A 9 -13.20 7.37 17.13
CA ILE A 9 -12.16 7.64 16.14
C ILE A 9 -12.87 8.01 14.84
N CYS A 10 -12.72 9.26 14.42
CA CYS A 10 -13.28 9.76 13.17
C CYS A 10 -12.13 9.93 12.17
N GLY A 11 -12.27 9.34 10.99
CA GLY A 11 -11.29 9.44 9.91
C GLY A 11 -11.97 9.71 8.58
N GLY A 12 -11.29 10.43 7.71
CA GLY A 12 -11.79 10.78 6.38
C GLY A 12 -10.67 11.28 5.48
N ALA A 13 -10.96 11.39 4.18
CA ALA A 13 -10.07 12.01 3.21
C ALA A 13 -10.54 13.45 2.97
N PHE A 14 -9.73 14.42 3.40
CA PHE A 14 -10.03 15.84 3.30
C PHE A 14 -9.29 16.45 2.11
N VAL A 15 -9.86 16.30 0.91
CA VAL A 15 -9.24 16.80 -0.34
C VAL A 15 -9.36 18.32 -0.40
N GLY A 16 -8.24 19.04 -0.55
CA GLY A 16 -8.24 20.50 -0.61
C GLY A 16 -8.03 21.17 0.75
N LEU A 17 -7.90 20.41 1.84
CA LEU A 17 -7.56 20.96 3.16
C LEU A 17 -6.17 21.62 3.16
N GLU A 18 -5.26 21.11 2.33
CA GLU A 18 -3.93 21.68 2.10
C GLU A 18 -3.98 23.13 1.59
N LYS A 19 -5.05 23.51 0.89
CA LYS A 19 -5.25 24.89 0.44
C LYS A 19 -5.61 25.80 1.60
N CYS A 20 -6.53 25.37 2.48
CA CYS A 20 -6.89 26.13 3.68
C CYS A 20 -5.68 26.35 4.60
N ILE A 21 -4.86 25.31 4.79
CA ILE A 21 -3.61 25.37 5.55
C ILE A 21 -2.62 26.33 4.88
N SER A 22 -2.47 26.24 3.55
CA SER A 22 -1.58 27.09 2.78
C SER A 22 -1.99 28.56 2.86
N ASP A 23 -3.27 28.86 2.72
CA ASP A 23 -3.83 30.21 2.80
C ASP A 23 -3.55 30.83 4.17
N ARG A 24 -3.73 30.06 5.26
CA ARG A 24 -3.36 30.50 6.62
C ARG A 24 -1.85 30.73 6.77
N GLN A 25 -1.01 29.83 6.26
CA GLN A 25 0.45 29.97 6.36
C GLN A 25 1.01 31.10 5.47
N HIS A 26 0.30 31.47 4.40
CA HIS A 26 0.74 32.44 3.39
C HIS A 26 -0.03 33.77 3.44
N ASP A 27 -0.71 34.04 4.56
CA ASP A 27 -1.39 35.30 4.78
C ASP A 27 -0.36 36.41 5.04
N SER A 28 0.18 37.00 3.96
CA SER A 28 0.69 38.39 3.82
C SER A 28 1.77 38.52 2.72
N SER A 29 1.39 38.88 1.50
CA SER A 29 2.32 39.57 0.57
C SER A 29 1.64 40.62 -0.31
N ILE A 30 0.76 41.45 0.28
CA ILE A 30 0.43 42.75 -0.30
C ILE A 30 1.20 43.82 0.47
N GLY A 31 2.39 44.15 -0.05
CA GLY A 31 3.27 45.18 0.49
C GLY A 31 4.53 45.30 -0.37
N PHE A 32 4.92 46.53 -0.73
CA PHE A 32 6.15 46.84 -1.47
C PHE A 32 7.37 46.33 -0.68
N GLY A 33 7.81 45.09 -0.95
CA GLY A 33 8.93 44.43 -0.26
C GLY A 33 8.69 42.99 0.18
N ALA A 34 7.49 42.43 0.02
CA ALA A 34 7.23 41.04 0.35
C ALA A 34 7.85 40.09 -0.71
N PRO A 35 8.43 38.94 -0.31
CA PRO A 35 9.09 38.02 -1.23
C PRO A 35 8.05 37.41 -2.19
N VAL A 36 8.02 37.92 -3.41
CA VAL A 36 7.23 37.37 -4.52
C VAL A 36 7.73 35.96 -4.79
N ARG A 37 6.91 34.93 -4.54
CA ARG A 37 7.32 33.56 -4.83
C ARG A 37 6.89 33.11 -6.21
N ALA A 38 7.92 32.83 -7.01
CA ALA A 38 7.89 31.97 -8.17
C ALA A 38 7.66 30.51 -7.74
N SER A 39 7.00 29.76 -8.64
CA SER A 39 6.93 28.29 -8.69
C SER A 39 5.85 27.59 -7.85
N MET A 40 4.61 27.66 -8.33
CA MET A 40 3.59 26.62 -8.11
C MET A 40 3.04 26.14 -9.47
N ARG A 41 3.93 25.90 -10.45
CA ARG A 41 3.57 25.42 -11.80
C ARG A 41 4.42 24.25 -12.29
N THR A 42 5.15 23.55 -11.44
CA THR A 42 6.04 22.47 -11.88
C THR A 42 5.87 21.21 -11.04
N GLY A 43 5.30 20.18 -11.66
CA GLY A 43 5.53 18.78 -11.29
C GLY A 43 4.53 18.16 -10.29
N LYS A 44 3.56 17.42 -10.81
CA LYS A 44 2.57 16.58 -10.10
C LYS A 44 3.16 15.52 -9.14
N LEU A 45 4.49 15.35 -9.09
CA LEU A 45 5.16 14.33 -8.28
C LEU A 45 5.66 14.85 -6.92
N THR A 46 5.79 16.17 -6.75
CA THR A 46 6.20 16.78 -5.47
C THR A 46 5.00 17.14 -4.59
N GLU A 47 3.77 16.95 -5.07
CA GLU A 47 2.55 17.37 -4.38
C GLU A 47 2.30 16.51 -3.14
N ASP A 48 2.47 15.19 -3.18
CA ASP A 48 2.07 14.31 -2.07
C ASP A 48 2.94 14.47 -0.81
N LEU A 49 4.26 14.64 -0.96
CA LEU A 49 5.20 14.88 0.16
C LEU A 49 5.05 16.29 0.74
N VAL A 50 4.75 17.27 -0.11
CA VAL A 50 4.47 18.64 0.32
C VAL A 50 3.11 18.70 1.01
N THR A 51 2.11 17.97 0.51
CA THR A 51 0.79 17.83 1.12
C THR A 51 0.90 17.14 2.48
N SER A 52 1.67 16.05 2.61
CA SER A 52 1.80 15.36 3.90
C SER A 52 2.44 16.25 4.97
N SER A 53 3.49 17.00 4.63
CA SER A 53 4.14 17.94 5.56
C SER A 53 3.28 19.15 5.90
N MET A 54 2.40 19.59 4.99
CA MET A 54 1.41 20.62 5.30
C MET A 54 0.34 20.11 6.26
N LEU A 55 -0.14 18.87 6.07
CA LEU A 55 -1.17 18.26 6.91
C LEU A 55 -0.68 17.95 8.34
N GLU A 56 0.62 17.81 8.58
CA GLU A 56 1.19 17.70 9.94
C GLU A 56 0.94 18.95 10.80
N ASN A 57 0.78 20.12 10.17
CA ASN A 57 0.55 21.40 10.86
C ASN A 57 -0.93 21.84 10.78
N VAL A 58 -1.85 20.88 10.67
CA VAL A 58 -3.29 21.17 10.66
C VAL A 58 -3.75 21.67 12.03
N GLU A 59 -4.56 22.73 12.04
CA GLU A 59 -5.20 23.22 13.26
C GLU A 59 -6.72 23.13 13.14
N SER A 60 -7.41 23.24 14.28
CA SER A 60 -8.87 23.24 14.34
C SER A 60 -9.51 24.36 13.51
N GLY A 61 -8.83 25.50 13.34
CA GLY A 61 -9.28 26.60 12.50
C GLY A 61 -9.38 26.24 11.02
N ASP A 62 -8.44 25.44 10.49
CA ASP A 62 -8.46 25.01 9.08
C ASP A 62 -9.65 24.12 8.80
N LEU A 63 -10.00 23.26 9.75
CA LEU A 63 -11.14 22.35 9.66
C LEU A 63 -12.47 23.11 9.62
N ILE A 64 -12.57 24.24 10.32
CA ILE A 64 -13.74 25.11 10.29
C ILE A 64 -13.82 25.83 8.94
N THR A 65 -12.71 26.40 8.46
CA THR A 65 -12.63 27.05 7.13
C THR A 65 -12.92 26.07 6.00
N TYR A 66 -12.52 24.81 6.14
CA TYR A 66 -12.85 23.72 5.22
C TYR A 66 -14.35 23.38 5.20
N GLY A 67 -15.10 23.73 6.24
CA GLY A 67 -16.56 23.60 6.30
C GLY A 67 -17.09 22.69 7.40
N LEU A 68 -16.25 22.23 8.35
CA LEU A 68 -16.74 21.51 9.53
C LEU A 68 -17.33 22.48 10.55
N ILE A 69 -18.41 22.06 11.21
CA ILE A 69 -19.04 22.87 12.26
C ILE A 69 -18.14 22.95 13.51
N PRO A 70 -17.96 24.13 14.13
CA PRO A 70 -17.08 24.31 15.29
C PRO A 70 -17.42 23.40 16.47
N GLU A 71 -18.70 23.10 16.69
CA GLU A 71 -19.17 22.23 17.77
C GLU A 71 -18.69 20.78 17.60
N PHE A 72 -18.53 20.34 16.35
CA PHE A 72 -18.01 19.01 16.04
C PHE A 72 -16.50 18.95 16.22
N VAL A 73 -15.78 19.95 15.69
CA VAL A 73 -14.31 20.05 15.85
C VAL A 73 -13.94 20.18 17.33
N GLY A 74 -14.72 20.91 18.13
CA GLY A 74 -14.52 21.05 19.58
C GLY A 74 -14.68 19.74 20.37
N ARG A 75 -15.33 18.71 19.82
CA ARG A 75 -15.42 17.37 20.42
C ARG A 75 -14.28 16.44 20.01
N CYS A 76 -13.44 16.85 19.05
CA CYS A 76 -12.32 16.09 18.52
C CYS A 76 -10.99 16.83 18.81
N PRO A 77 -10.54 16.88 20.07
CA PRO A 77 -9.36 17.66 20.46
C PRO A 77 -8.02 17.08 19.96
N ILE A 78 -8.02 15.82 19.52
CA ILE A 78 -6.82 15.14 19.02
C ILE A 78 -6.94 15.03 17.50
N LEU A 79 -6.03 15.69 16.79
CA LEU A 79 -5.90 15.62 15.33
C LEU A 79 -4.66 14.80 14.99
N VAL A 80 -4.81 13.87 14.04
CA VAL A 80 -3.71 13.05 13.53
C VAL A 80 -3.80 13.05 12.01
N SER A 81 -2.72 13.45 11.35
CA SER A 81 -2.58 13.32 9.90
C SER A 81 -1.86 12.02 9.56
N LEU A 82 -2.19 11.45 8.40
CA LEU A 82 -1.52 10.27 7.86
C LEU A 82 -0.74 10.68 6.62
N SER A 83 0.50 10.20 6.52
CA SER A 83 1.33 10.40 5.34
C SER A 83 0.85 9.54 4.17
N ALA A 84 1.14 9.99 2.95
CA ALA A 84 0.97 9.16 1.76
C ALA A 84 1.85 7.91 1.84
N LEU A 85 1.41 6.84 1.16
CA LEU A 85 2.14 5.57 1.12
C LEU A 85 3.25 5.62 0.07
N ASP A 86 4.46 5.27 0.48
CA ASP A 86 5.60 5.11 -0.41
C ASP A 86 5.60 3.77 -1.15
N GLU A 87 6.41 3.67 -2.22
CA GLU A 87 6.61 2.44 -3.00
C GLU A 87 6.97 1.25 -2.11
N ASP A 88 7.95 1.42 -1.22
CA ASP A 88 8.40 0.36 -0.32
C ASP A 88 7.32 0.01 0.71
N GLN A 89 6.51 0.98 1.16
CA GLN A 89 5.41 0.71 2.08
C GLN A 89 4.29 -0.09 1.40
N LEU A 90 3.99 0.18 0.13
CA LEU A 90 3.05 -0.62 -0.66
C LEU A 90 3.53 -2.06 -0.85
N VAL A 91 4.83 -2.26 -1.11
CA VAL A 91 5.42 -3.61 -1.16
C VAL A 91 5.29 -4.32 0.20
N GLN A 92 5.46 -3.59 1.31
CA GLN A 92 5.24 -4.15 2.65
C GLN A 92 3.79 -4.55 2.88
N VAL A 93 2.81 -3.77 2.41
CA VAL A 93 1.38 -4.10 2.48
C VAL A 93 1.06 -5.40 1.73
N LEU A 94 1.75 -5.67 0.62
CA LEU A 94 1.59 -6.91 -0.17
C LEU A 94 2.14 -8.17 0.49
N THR A 95 3.11 -8.03 1.40
CA THR A 95 3.94 -9.16 1.87
C THR A 95 3.92 -9.38 3.38
N LYS A 96 4.05 -8.32 4.18
CA LYS A 96 4.26 -8.42 5.64
C LYS A 96 3.00 -8.74 6.44
N PRO A 97 1.85 -8.06 6.29
CA PRO A 97 0.75 -8.23 7.21
C PRO A 97 0.21 -9.67 7.22
N LYS A 98 -0.48 -10.05 8.31
CA LYS A 98 -1.08 -11.39 8.42
C LYS A 98 -2.07 -11.65 7.27
N ASN A 99 -2.82 -10.62 6.90
CA ASN A 99 -3.81 -10.65 5.82
C ASN A 99 -3.30 -9.97 4.53
N ALA A 100 -2.00 -10.08 4.25
CA ALA A 100 -1.42 -9.50 3.04
C ALA A 100 -2.01 -10.14 1.77
N LEU A 101 -2.23 -9.32 0.73
CA LEU A 101 -2.83 -9.78 -0.53
C LEU A 101 -2.04 -10.95 -1.15
N GLY A 102 -0.70 -10.87 -1.16
CA GLY A 102 0.13 -11.95 -1.68
C GLY A 102 -0.07 -13.27 -0.95
N LYS A 103 -0.26 -13.24 0.38
CA LYS A 103 -0.55 -14.43 1.20
C LYS A 103 -1.95 -14.98 0.93
N GLN A 104 -2.92 -14.10 0.71
CA GLN A 104 -4.30 -14.51 0.38
C GLN A 104 -4.35 -15.27 -0.96
N TYR A 105 -3.75 -14.73 -2.02
CA TYR A 105 -3.69 -15.41 -3.32
C TYR A 105 -2.85 -16.69 -3.29
N LYS A 106 -1.73 -16.69 -2.55
CA LYS A 106 -0.93 -17.91 -2.36
C LYS A 106 -1.72 -19.01 -1.66
N LYS A 107 -2.50 -18.68 -0.63
CA LYS A 107 -3.37 -19.64 0.06
C LYS A 107 -4.49 -20.15 -0.84
N MET A 108 -5.08 -19.27 -1.65
CA MET A 108 -6.17 -19.62 -2.57
C MET A 108 -5.69 -20.58 -3.66
N LEU A 109 -4.55 -20.34 -4.30
CA LEU A 109 -3.99 -21.26 -5.31
C LEU A 109 -3.51 -22.59 -4.68
N ARG A 110 -3.01 -22.56 -3.44
CA ARG A 110 -2.67 -23.78 -2.69
C ARG A 110 -3.86 -24.70 -2.44
N MET A 111 -5.09 -24.22 -2.48
CA MET A 111 -6.28 -25.09 -2.39
C MET A 111 -6.44 -25.99 -3.63
N ASN A 112 -5.80 -25.64 -4.75
CA ASN A 112 -5.73 -26.44 -5.97
C ASN A 112 -4.35 -27.11 -6.13
N ASP A 113 -3.58 -27.25 -5.04
CA ASP A 113 -2.21 -27.80 -5.05
C ASP A 113 -1.19 -27.04 -5.94
N VAL A 114 -1.47 -25.76 -6.24
CA VAL A 114 -0.59 -24.89 -7.03
C VAL A 114 0.18 -23.90 -6.15
N GLU A 115 1.49 -23.77 -6.37
CA GLU A 115 2.31 -22.77 -5.69
C GLU A 115 2.39 -21.44 -6.44
N LEU A 116 2.07 -20.33 -5.77
CA LEU A 116 2.27 -18.98 -6.30
C LEU A 116 3.59 -18.36 -5.81
N HIS A 117 4.39 -17.89 -6.76
CA HIS A 117 5.67 -17.21 -6.53
C HIS A 117 5.65 -15.82 -7.16
N PHE A 118 6.13 -14.83 -6.40
CA PHE A 118 6.30 -13.45 -6.87
C PHE A 118 7.78 -13.10 -6.88
N THR A 119 8.26 -12.46 -7.94
CA THR A 119 9.60 -11.86 -7.93
C THR A 119 9.56 -10.50 -7.22
N GLU A 120 10.70 -10.09 -6.65
CA GLU A 120 10.80 -8.78 -5.98
C GLU A 120 10.51 -7.62 -6.95
N ASN A 121 11.01 -7.72 -8.18
CA ASN A 121 10.75 -6.74 -9.22
C ASN A 121 9.25 -6.65 -9.56
N ALA A 122 8.54 -7.79 -9.61
CA ALA A 122 7.10 -7.78 -9.85
C ALA A 122 6.34 -7.03 -8.75
N LEU A 123 6.68 -7.29 -7.47
CA LEU A 123 6.05 -6.60 -6.34
C LEU A 123 6.29 -5.10 -6.39
N ARG A 124 7.52 -4.69 -6.71
CA ARG A 124 7.89 -3.28 -6.87
C ARG A 124 7.14 -2.63 -8.03
N MET A 125 7.00 -3.32 -9.15
CA MET A 125 6.26 -2.83 -10.31
C MET A 125 4.75 -2.70 -10.05
N ILE A 126 4.17 -3.64 -9.32
CA ILE A 126 2.76 -3.57 -8.87
C ILE A 126 2.57 -2.33 -7.98
N ALA A 127 3.49 -2.07 -7.04
CA ALA A 127 3.46 -0.88 -6.19
C ALA A 127 3.54 0.41 -7.01
N ARG A 128 4.49 0.52 -7.94
CA ARG A 128 4.62 1.68 -8.84
C ARG A 128 3.35 1.93 -9.67
N LYS A 129 2.74 0.86 -10.17
CA LYS A 129 1.50 0.94 -10.95
C LYS A 129 0.32 1.41 -10.11
N ALA A 130 0.23 0.99 -8.84
CA ALA A 130 -0.77 1.49 -7.90
C ALA A 130 -0.59 2.97 -7.55
N MET A 131 0.66 3.42 -7.35
CA MET A 131 0.98 4.83 -7.12
C MET A 131 0.59 5.70 -8.31
N LYS A 132 0.98 5.31 -9.53
CA LYS A 132 0.64 6.08 -10.75
C LYS A 132 -0.87 6.23 -10.95
N LYS A 133 -1.64 5.20 -10.58
CA LYS A 133 -3.11 5.24 -10.63
C LYS A 133 -3.76 6.05 -9.50
N ASN A 134 -3.01 6.61 -8.56
CA ASN A 134 -3.51 7.35 -7.39
C ASN A 134 -4.56 6.56 -6.59
N THR A 135 -4.42 5.25 -6.53
CA THR A 135 -5.37 4.35 -5.84
C THR A 135 -4.82 3.82 -4.51
N GLY A 136 -3.53 4.05 -4.23
CA GLY A 136 -2.84 3.58 -3.04
C GLY A 136 -2.97 2.07 -2.82
N ALA A 137 -3.02 1.64 -1.55
CA ALA A 137 -3.14 0.24 -1.19
C ALA A 137 -4.44 -0.42 -1.69
N ARG A 138 -5.51 0.35 -1.87
CA ARG A 138 -6.81 -0.16 -2.36
C ARG A 138 -6.71 -0.65 -3.81
N GLY A 139 -5.88 -0.02 -4.63
CA GLY A 139 -5.69 -0.40 -6.03
C GLY A 139 -4.87 -1.67 -6.24
N LEU A 140 -4.05 -2.06 -5.25
CA LEU A 140 -3.18 -3.24 -5.34
C LEU A 140 -3.95 -4.52 -5.67
N ARG A 141 -5.13 -4.68 -5.05
CA ARG A 141 -5.98 -5.86 -5.29
C ARG A 141 -6.42 -5.95 -6.75
N SER A 142 -6.93 -4.86 -7.32
CA SER A 142 -7.37 -4.84 -8.71
C SER A 142 -6.23 -5.12 -9.69
N ILE A 143 -5.03 -4.61 -9.40
CA ILE A 143 -3.84 -4.89 -10.23
C ILE A 143 -3.48 -6.38 -10.17
N LEU A 144 -3.46 -6.96 -8.97
CA LEU A 144 -3.20 -8.39 -8.79
C LEU A 144 -4.25 -9.27 -9.45
N GLU A 145 -5.53 -8.96 -9.29
CA GLU A 145 -6.62 -9.70 -9.95
C GLU A 145 -6.43 -9.70 -11.46
N ASN A 146 -6.18 -8.53 -12.07
CA ASN A 146 -5.96 -8.45 -13.51
C ASN A 146 -4.79 -9.31 -14.01
N ILE A 147 -3.69 -9.41 -13.24
CA ILE A 147 -2.52 -10.22 -13.61
C ILE A 147 -2.80 -11.71 -13.43
N LEU A 148 -3.56 -12.07 -12.40
CA LEU A 148 -3.83 -13.46 -12.03
C LEU A 148 -5.08 -14.03 -12.71
N THR A 149 -5.94 -13.22 -13.34
CA THR A 149 -7.20 -13.66 -13.94
C THR A 149 -7.05 -14.88 -14.85
N GLU A 150 -6.07 -14.85 -15.76
CA GLU A 150 -5.82 -15.95 -16.71
C GLU A 150 -5.34 -17.21 -15.97
N ALA A 151 -4.37 -17.08 -15.08
CA ALA A 151 -3.90 -18.20 -14.26
C ALA A 151 -5.00 -18.77 -13.34
N MET A 152 -5.88 -17.93 -12.80
CA MET A 152 -7.01 -18.36 -11.97
C MET A 152 -8.09 -19.10 -12.78
N PHE A 153 -8.17 -18.85 -14.10
CA PHE A 153 -9.06 -19.56 -15.01
C PHE A 153 -8.48 -20.91 -15.45
N GLU A 154 -7.18 -20.97 -15.75
CA GLU A 154 -6.53 -22.20 -16.23
C GLU A 154 -6.25 -23.23 -15.13
N VAL A 155 -5.94 -22.77 -13.91
CA VAL A 155 -5.59 -23.65 -12.77
C VAL A 155 -6.68 -24.69 -12.45
N PRO A 156 -7.97 -24.34 -12.40
CA PRO A 156 -9.04 -25.33 -12.19
C PRO A 156 -9.28 -26.26 -13.38
N GLU A 157 -8.93 -25.85 -14.61
CA GLU A 157 -9.18 -26.62 -15.83
C GLU A 157 -8.11 -27.70 -16.07
N SER A 158 -6.88 -27.48 -15.58
CA SER A 158 -5.73 -28.33 -15.87
C SER A 158 -5.01 -28.83 -14.61
N ASN A 159 -5.15 -30.12 -14.31
CA ASN A 159 -4.46 -30.78 -13.18
C ASN A 159 -2.93 -30.90 -13.34
N SER A 160 -2.37 -30.47 -14.47
CA SER A 160 -0.93 -30.53 -14.77
C SER A 160 -0.14 -29.35 -14.22
N ILE A 161 -0.83 -28.30 -13.77
CA ILE A 161 -0.20 -27.06 -13.30
C ILE A 161 0.31 -27.26 -11.88
N LYS A 162 1.60 -26.96 -11.63
CA LYS A 162 2.22 -27.07 -10.29
C LYS A 162 2.59 -25.73 -9.69
N ALA A 163 2.93 -24.74 -10.52
CA ALA A 163 3.32 -23.42 -10.03
C ALA A 163 2.89 -22.30 -10.97
N VAL A 164 2.72 -21.12 -10.40
CA VAL A 164 2.47 -19.86 -11.11
C VAL A 164 3.55 -18.86 -10.68
N LEU A 165 4.25 -18.29 -11.65
CA LEU A 165 5.27 -17.28 -11.44
C LEU A 165 4.79 -15.92 -11.94
N VAL A 166 4.83 -14.93 -11.06
CA VAL A 166 4.59 -13.53 -11.40
C VAL A 166 5.92 -12.79 -11.40
N ASP A 167 6.37 -12.41 -12.60
CA ASP A 167 7.57 -11.63 -12.83
C ASP A 167 7.26 -10.19 -13.29
N GLU A 168 8.30 -9.41 -13.56
CA GLU A 168 8.17 -8.03 -14.01
C GLU A 168 7.47 -7.91 -15.37
N GLU A 169 7.70 -8.87 -16.27
CA GLU A 169 7.08 -8.93 -17.60
C GLU A 169 5.56 -9.19 -17.51
N ALA A 170 5.15 -10.08 -16.60
CA ALA A 170 3.74 -10.38 -16.30
C ALA A 170 2.96 -9.13 -15.88
N VAL A 171 3.60 -8.24 -15.12
CA VAL A 171 3.01 -6.96 -14.69
C VAL A 171 2.99 -5.93 -15.83
N GLY A 172 4.03 -5.97 -16.67
CA GLY A 172 4.25 -5.06 -17.78
C GLY A 172 4.76 -3.69 -17.35
N SER A 173 4.67 -2.71 -18.25
CA SER A 173 5.03 -1.32 -17.92
C SER A 173 3.97 -0.66 -17.03
N VAL A 174 4.28 0.54 -16.53
CA VAL A 174 3.35 1.28 -15.67
C VAL A 174 2.07 1.69 -16.41
N ASP A 175 2.11 1.80 -17.74
CA ASP A 175 0.99 2.23 -18.60
C ASP A 175 0.32 1.11 -19.39
N ALA A 176 1.00 -0.01 -19.62
CA ALA A 176 0.47 -1.15 -20.38
C ALA A 176 0.20 -2.36 -19.47
N SER A 177 -0.79 -3.18 -19.81
CA SER A 177 -0.94 -4.51 -19.20
C SER A 177 0.15 -5.44 -19.72
N GLY A 178 0.77 -6.21 -18.82
CA GLY A 178 1.76 -7.22 -19.18
C GLY A 178 1.13 -8.47 -19.78
N CYS A 179 1.95 -9.49 -19.99
CA CYS A 179 1.57 -10.77 -20.59
C CYS A 179 0.87 -11.76 -19.64
N GLY A 180 0.49 -11.33 -18.43
CA GLY A 180 -0.18 -12.21 -17.46
C GLY A 180 0.80 -13.13 -16.71
N ALA A 181 0.32 -13.78 -15.67
CA ALA A 181 1.15 -14.66 -14.84
C ALA A 181 1.59 -15.92 -15.62
N LYS A 182 2.87 -16.31 -15.51
CA LYS A 182 3.43 -17.48 -16.19
C LYS A 182 3.03 -18.76 -15.46
N ILE A 183 2.44 -19.71 -16.18
CA ILE A 183 1.93 -20.98 -15.65
C ILE A 183 2.94 -22.09 -15.94
N LEU A 184 3.29 -22.89 -14.94
CA LEU A 184 4.30 -23.93 -15.02
C LEU A 184 3.64 -25.31 -14.85
N CYS A 185 3.69 -26.11 -15.92
CA CYS A 185 3.12 -27.45 -16.02
C CYS A 185 4.24 -28.51 -15.93
N ASP A 186 4.44 -29.08 -14.75
CA ASP A 186 5.34 -30.21 -14.45
C ASP A 186 6.89 -30.05 -14.56
N VAL A 187 7.60 -30.92 -13.82
CA VAL A 187 8.91 -30.68 -13.14
C VAL A 187 10.17 -30.56 -14.03
N ASP A 188 10.10 -30.78 -15.35
CA ASP A 188 11.32 -30.89 -16.16
C ASP A 188 11.90 -29.56 -16.69
N GLU A 189 11.19 -28.44 -16.52
CA GLU A 189 11.76 -27.09 -16.74
C GLU A 189 12.41 -26.47 -15.50
N LEU A 190 12.54 -27.21 -14.38
CA LEU A 190 13.34 -26.75 -13.24
C LEU A 190 14.86 -26.71 -13.51
N THR A 191 15.34 -27.29 -14.62
CA THR A 191 16.78 -27.56 -14.77
C THR A 191 17.52 -26.57 -15.69
N GLN A 192 16.83 -25.78 -16.52
CA GLN A 192 17.53 -25.06 -17.59
C GLN A 192 17.13 -23.61 -17.86
N CYS A 193 16.59 -22.89 -16.87
CA CYS A 193 16.51 -21.43 -16.99
C CYS A 193 16.78 -20.59 -15.72
N SER A 194 16.84 -21.13 -14.50
CA SER A 194 17.03 -20.26 -13.32
C SER A 194 17.47 -20.97 -12.02
N LYS A 195 18.35 -21.98 -12.07
CA LYS A 195 19.00 -22.43 -10.82
C LYS A 195 19.87 -21.33 -10.17
N SER A 196 20.27 -20.29 -10.92
CA SER A 196 20.92 -19.08 -10.41
C SER A 196 19.96 -18.09 -9.73
N GLU A 197 18.82 -17.78 -10.36
CA GLU A 197 17.80 -16.86 -9.85
C GLU A 197 17.01 -17.46 -8.68
N ILE A 198 16.58 -18.72 -8.81
CA ILE A 198 15.74 -19.37 -7.80
C ILE A 198 16.55 -19.62 -6.51
N MET A 199 17.83 -19.99 -6.57
CA MET A 199 18.66 -20.16 -5.35
C MET A 199 19.04 -18.84 -4.68
N ARG A 200 19.15 -17.74 -5.43
CA ARG A 200 19.26 -16.40 -4.82
C ARG A 200 17.97 -16.01 -4.11
N ASN A 201 16.83 -16.31 -4.72
CA ASN A 201 15.50 -15.96 -4.20
C ASN A 201 15.03 -16.90 -3.07
N LEU A 202 15.49 -18.16 -3.03
CA LEU A 202 15.18 -19.13 -1.97
C LEU A 202 15.88 -18.80 -0.66
N LYS A 203 17.13 -18.31 -0.70
CA LYS A 203 17.85 -17.86 0.50
C LYS A 203 17.18 -16.66 1.18
N VAL A 204 16.38 -15.88 0.46
CA VAL A 204 15.61 -14.76 1.04
C VAL A 204 14.28 -15.26 1.63
N ASN A 205 13.62 -16.23 0.99
CA ASN A 205 12.35 -16.79 1.48
C ASN A 205 12.50 -17.56 2.81
N ASP A 206 13.60 -18.27 3.04
CA ASP A 206 13.84 -18.94 4.33
C ASP A 206 14.14 -17.96 5.48
N MET A 207 14.60 -16.73 5.18
CA MET A 207 14.68 -15.65 6.17
C MET A 207 13.30 -15.05 6.50
N VAL A 208 12.30 -15.24 5.63
CA VAL A 208 10.91 -14.76 5.83
C VAL A 208 10.02 -15.85 6.43
N ALA A 209 10.39 -17.13 6.31
CA ALA A 209 9.66 -18.29 6.83
C ALA A 209 10.17 -18.83 8.19
N GLY A 210 11.24 -18.26 8.74
CA GLY A 210 11.83 -18.68 10.02
C GLY A 210 11.11 -18.12 11.25
N ASN A 211 9.88 -18.57 11.54
CA ASN A 211 9.40 -18.83 12.91
C ASN A 211 7.94 -19.32 12.89
N GLU A 212 7.75 -20.63 12.71
CA GLU A 212 6.60 -21.33 13.27
C GLU A 212 7.09 -22.38 14.27
N GLY A 213 6.96 -22.05 15.56
CA GLY A 213 7.27 -22.92 16.68
C GLY A 213 6.29 -22.71 17.83
N ARG A 214 5.24 -23.54 17.84
CA ARG A 214 4.36 -23.95 18.95
C ARG A 214 3.40 -22.93 19.61
N LEU A 215 2.12 -23.30 19.56
CA LEU A 215 1.06 -22.85 20.48
C LEU A 215 1.31 -23.38 21.90
N SER A 216 1.17 -22.50 22.91
CA SER A 216 0.40 -22.78 24.13
C SER A 216 0.17 -21.53 24.97
N ASN A 217 -1.11 -21.23 25.23
CA ASN A 217 -1.71 -20.61 26.42
C ASN A 217 -1.15 -19.29 27.02
N GLY A 218 -2.04 -18.29 27.09
CA GLY A 218 -2.23 -17.49 28.31
C GLY A 218 -1.52 -16.13 28.42
N VAL A 219 -2.36 -15.09 28.44
CA VAL A 219 -2.23 -13.82 29.21
C VAL A 219 -1.31 -12.70 28.68
N GLU A 220 -1.90 -11.49 28.78
CA GLU A 220 -1.35 -10.13 28.79
C GLU A 220 -0.90 -9.44 27.48
N PHE A 221 -1.65 -8.38 27.15
CA PHE A 221 -1.28 -7.38 26.15
C PHE A 221 -0.23 -6.43 26.76
N PRO A 222 0.99 -6.33 26.20
CA PRO A 222 1.88 -5.26 26.57
C PRO A 222 1.43 -3.97 25.85
N SER A 223 1.29 -2.91 26.63
CA SER A 223 1.13 -1.53 26.17
C SER A 223 2.23 -1.18 25.17
N VAL A 224 1.87 -0.97 23.90
CA VAL A 224 2.77 -0.38 22.91
C VAL A 224 2.54 1.12 22.92
N ALA A 225 3.51 1.81 23.52
CA ALA A 225 3.63 3.26 23.48
C ALA A 225 3.61 3.74 22.03
N ILE A 226 2.54 4.46 21.66
CA ILE A 226 2.55 5.39 20.54
C ILE A 226 3.44 6.54 21.01
N ARG A 227 4.64 6.63 20.45
CA ARG A 227 5.51 7.80 20.62
C ARG A 227 4.80 8.96 19.92
N LEU A 228 4.37 9.91 20.76
CA LEU A 228 3.78 11.21 20.42
C LEU A 228 4.69 12.02 19.50
#